data_AF-A0A838PVD3-F1
#
_entry.id   AF-A0A838PVD3-F1
#
_cell.length_a   1.000
_cell.length_b   1.000
_cell.length_c   1.000
_cell.angle_alpha   90.00
_cell.angle_beta   90.00
_cell.angle_gamma   90.00
#
_symmetry.space_group_name_H-M   'P 1'
#
loop_
_entity.id
_entity.type
_entity.pdbx_description
1 polymer ?
#
loop_
_entity_poly.entity_id
_entity_poly.type
_entity_poly.pdbx_seq_one_letter_code
_entity_poly.pdbx_strand_id
1 'polypeptide(L)'
;MSFDEMLACFEAADVVVTHAGVGSVLSATRVGHSPIVVPRLRRLGEHVDDHQVELTRALAERRMVRPVWEVEDLPGAVAAYPARNARAPQGVERPIHVAVREALRGEGPTKRIGRRPRARLRARR
;
A
#
# COMPACT_ATOMS: atom_id res chain seq x y z
N MET A 1 -13.39 3.86 -17.90
CA MET A 1 -12.11 3.20 -17.59
C MET A 1 -12.42 1.80 -17.11
N SER A 2 -11.87 0.79 -17.77
CA SER A 2 -11.89 -0.59 -17.27
C SER A 2 -10.96 -0.72 -16.07
N PHE A 3 -11.08 -1.83 -15.35
CA PHE A 3 -10.19 -2.11 -14.24
C PHE A 3 -8.73 -2.29 -14.68
N ASP A 4 -8.52 -2.94 -15.81
CA ASP A 4 -7.18 -3.19 -16.37
C ASP A 4 -6.53 -1.89 -16.84
N GLU A 5 -7.31 -0.96 -17.41
CA GLU A 5 -6.83 0.40 -17.71
C GLU A 5 -6.38 1.12 -16.43
N MET A 6 -7.12 0.99 -15.32
CA MET A 6 -6.74 1.59 -14.03
C MET A 6 -5.42 1.03 -13.51
N LEU A 7 -5.22 -0.29 -13.63
CA LEU A 7 -3.97 -0.93 -13.23
C LEU A 7 -2.79 -0.47 -14.09
N ALA A 8 -2.97 -0.38 -15.41
CA ALA A 8 -1.95 0.14 -16.31
C ALA A 8 -1.56 1.59 -15.94
N CYS A 9 -2.53 2.43 -15.57
CA CYS A 9 -2.24 3.76 -15.06
C CYS A 9 -1.44 3.74 -13.75
N PHE A 10 -1.77 2.85 -12.81
CA PHE A 10 -0.97 2.74 -11.59
C PHE A 10 0.45 2.25 -11.87
N GLU A 11 0.64 1.30 -12.79
CA GLU A 11 1.97 0.79 -13.13
C GLU A 11 2.88 1.85 -13.78
N ALA A 12 2.30 2.69 -14.63
CA ALA A 12 2.98 3.77 -15.34
C ALA A 12 3.17 5.05 -14.52
N ALA A 13 2.36 5.28 -13.48
CA ALA A 13 2.45 6.47 -12.66
C ALA A 13 3.74 6.53 -11.83
N ASP A 14 4.30 7.73 -11.67
CA ASP A 14 5.40 7.99 -10.72
C ASP A 14 4.88 8.12 -9.28
N VAL A 15 3.70 8.74 -9.13
CA VAL A 15 3.05 9.04 -7.85
C VAL A 15 1.57 8.71 -7.98
N VAL A 16 0.99 8.09 -6.94
CA VAL A 16 -0.44 7.85 -6.84
C VAL A 16 -1.00 8.62 -5.65
N VAL A 17 -2.06 9.39 -5.89
CA VAL A 17 -2.81 10.13 -4.86
C VAL A 17 -4.22 9.57 -4.78
N THR A 18 -4.75 9.33 -3.57
CA THR A 18 -6.10 8.79 -3.38
C THR A 18 -6.73 9.26 -2.07
N HIS A 19 -8.05 9.21 -1.95
CA HIS A 19 -8.77 9.62 -0.75
C HIS A 19 -9.03 8.48 0.25
N ALA A 20 -8.14 7.48 0.30
CA ALA A 20 -8.32 6.27 1.12
C ALA A 20 -9.45 5.34 0.67
N GLY A 21 -9.77 5.31 -0.64
CA GLY A 21 -10.61 4.24 -1.18
C GLY A 21 -9.89 2.89 -1.04
N VAL A 22 -10.47 1.93 -0.30
CA VAL A 22 -9.85 0.63 0.02
C VAL A 22 -9.27 -0.06 -1.23
N GLY A 23 -10.07 -0.15 -2.30
CA GLY A 23 -9.64 -0.76 -3.55
C GLY A 23 -8.45 -0.04 -4.18
N SER A 24 -8.49 1.30 -4.24
CA SER A 24 -7.43 2.12 -4.85
C SER A 24 -6.12 2.02 -4.07
N VAL A 25 -6.18 2.08 -2.74
CA VAL A 25 -4.99 1.97 -1.88
C VAL A 25 -4.34 0.59 -2.04
N LEU A 26 -5.14 -0.48 -2.04
CA LEU A 26 -4.64 -1.84 -2.20
C LEU A 26 -4.07 -2.10 -3.59
N SER A 27 -4.75 -1.63 -4.64
CA SER A 27 -4.27 -1.73 -6.03
C SER A 27 -2.94 -1.02 -6.21
N ALA A 28 -2.84 0.23 -5.75
CA ALA A 28 -1.61 1.02 -5.82
C ALA A 28 -0.48 0.34 -5.05
N THR A 29 -0.74 -0.12 -3.82
CA THR A 29 0.27 -0.80 -2.99
C THR A 29 0.77 -2.08 -3.65
N ARG A 30 -0.11 -2.84 -4.32
CA ARG A 30 0.25 -4.08 -4.98
C ARG A 30 1.20 -3.87 -6.16
N VAL A 31 1.02 -2.81 -6.93
CA VAL A 31 1.94 -2.47 -8.05
C VAL A 31 3.23 -1.77 -7.56
N GLY A 32 3.43 -1.71 -6.24
CA GLY A 32 4.64 -1.22 -5.60
C GLY A 32 4.61 0.27 -5.22
N HIS A 33 3.46 0.93 -5.28
CA HIS A 33 3.34 2.31 -4.79
C HIS A 33 3.19 2.37 -3.28
N SER A 34 3.64 3.48 -2.68
CA SER A 34 3.22 3.88 -1.35
C SER A 34 2.38 5.14 -1.49
N PRO A 35 1.08 5.00 -1.82
CA PRO A 35 0.28 6.12 -2.30
C PRO A 35 0.18 7.24 -1.26
N ILE A 36 0.10 8.48 -1.74
CA ILE A 36 -0.27 9.63 -0.91
C ILE A 36 -1.78 9.55 -0.67
N VAL A 37 -2.17 9.56 0.59
CA VAL A 37 -3.57 9.40 0.99
C VAL A 37 -4.09 10.67 1.64
N VAL A 38 -5.11 11.26 1.03
CA VAL A 38 -5.81 12.47 1.50
C VAL A 38 -7.25 12.08 1.89
N PRO A 39 -7.47 11.51 3.10
CA PRO A 39 -8.77 10.97 3.46
C PRO A 39 -9.82 12.09 3.53
N ARG A 40 -11.04 11.79 3.06
CA ARG A 40 -12.16 12.70 3.28
C ARG A 40 -12.54 12.73 4.75
N LEU A 41 -12.92 13.90 5.24
CA LEU A 41 -13.18 14.11 6.66
C LEU A 41 -14.68 14.25 6.93
N ARG A 42 -15.21 13.47 7.88
CA ARG A 42 -16.60 13.59 8.32
C ARG A 42 -16.92 15.00 8.83
N ARG A 43 -15.98 15.62 9.56
CA ARG A 43 -16.13 16.98 10.12
C ARG A 43 -16.37 18.06 9.06
N LEU A 44 -15.96 17.80 7.82
CA LEU A 44 -16.15 18.69 6.66
C LEU A 44 -17.39 18.32 5.82
N GLY A 45 -18.12 17.26 6.20
CA GLY A 45 -19.29 16.77 5.45
C GLY A 45 -18.97 16.02 4.16
N GLU A 46 -17.71 15.66 3.93
CA GLU A 46 -17.26 15.01 2.69
C GLU A 46 -17.53 13.49 2.67
N HIS A 47 -17.70 12.90 3.85
CA HIS A 47 -18.02 11.49 4.05
C HIS A 47 -18.97 11.32 5.24
N VAL A 48 -19.68 10.19 5.25
CA VAL A 48 -20.72 9.90 6.26
C VAL A 48 -20.12 9.47 7.61
N ASP A 49 -18.90 8.94 7.59
CA ASP A 49 -18.16 8.43 8.73
C ASP A 49 -16.64 8.71 8.60
N ASP A 50 -15.87 8.32 9.61
CA ASP A 50 -14.41 8.51 9.66
C ASP A 50 -13.64 7.23 9.27
N HIS A 51 -14.27 6.23 8.62
CA HIS A 51 -13.58 4.98 8.28
C HIS A 51 -12.39 5.18 7.31
N GLN A 52 -12.44 6.21 6.45
CA GLN A 52 -11.30 6.59 5.60
C GLN A 52 -10.10 7.09 6.43
N VAL A 53 -10.37 7.85 7.49
CA VAL A 53 -9.34 8.34 8.43
C VAL A 53 -8.73 7.17 9.18
N GLU A 54 -9.55 6.25 9.69
CA GLU A 54 -9.11 5.05 10.41
C GLU A 54 -8.23 4.14 9.54
N LEU A 55 -8.67 3.87 8.31
CA LEU A 55 -7.88 3.10 7.34
C LEU A 55 -6.54 3.78 7.06
N THR A 56 -6.56 5.10 6.84
CA THR A 56 -5.36 5.88 6.55
C THR A 56 -4.35 5.79 7.69
N ARG A 57 -4.80 5.94 8.95
CA ARG A 57 -3.93 5.79 10.13
C ARG A 57 -3.33 4.39 10.21
N ALA A 58 -4.17 3.34 10.12
CA ALA A 58 -3.73 1.95 10.22
C ALA A 58 -2.69 1.57 9.15
N LEU A 59 -2.84 2.09 7.92
CA LEU A 59 -1.90 1.84 6.84
C LEU A 59 -0.63 2.69 6.93
N ALA A 60 -0.73 3.92 7.45
CA ALA A 60 0.41 4.80 7.69
C ALA A 60 1.34 4.22 8.77
N GLU A 61 0.79 3.66 9.85
CA GLU A 61 1.55 2.96 10.90
C GLU A 61 2.38 1.80 10.33
N ARG A 62 1.85 1.14 9.30
CA ARG A 62 2.53 0.04 8.57
C ARG A 62 3.46 0.53 7.46
N ARG A 63 3.61 1.85 7.30
CA ARG A 63 4.39 2.51 6.22
C ARG A 63 3.95 2.08 4.81
N MET A 64 2.69 1.71 4.65
CA MET A 64 2.13 1.32 3.35
C MET A 64 1.69 2.55 2.56
N VAL A 65 1.26 3.62 3.25
CA VAL A 65 0.79 4.86 2.64
C VAL A 65 1.48 6.08 3.24
N ARG A 66 1.38 7.21 2.56
CA ARG A 66 1.84 8.52 3.02
C ARG A 66 0.62 9.41 3.31
N PRO A 67 0.19 9.56 4.56
CA PRO A 67 -0.98 10.36 4.87
C PRO A 67 -0.72 11.84 4.69
N VAL A 68 -1.70 12.56 4.16
CA VAL A 68 -1.77 14.02 4.08
C VAL A 68 -3.12 14.42 4.66
N TRP A 69 -3.10 15.15 5.77
CA TRP A 69 -4.31 15.46 6.55
C TRP A 69 -4.94 16.80 6.15
N GLU A 70 -4.12 17.72 5.65
CA GLU A 70 -4.54 19.03 5.15
C GLU A 70 -4.14 19.11 3.68
N VAL A 71 -5.06 19.51 2.80
CA VAL A 71 -4.88 19.46 1.33
C VAL A 71 -3.75 20.38 0.88
N GLU A 72 -3.52 21.44 1.64
CA GLU A 72 -2.46 22.43 1.43
C GLU A 72 -1.05 21.80 1.49
N ASP A 73 -0.89 20.68 2.20
CA ASP A 73 0.38 19.95 2.27
C ASP A 73 0.62 19.01 1.09
N LEU A 74 -0.42 18.73 0.28
CA LEU A 74 -0.34 17.79 -0.83
C LEU A 74 0.73 18.14 -1.87
N PRO A 75 0.89 19.41 -2.32
CA PRO A 75 1.95 19.77 -3.26
C PRO A 75 3.35 19.43 -2.72
N GLY A 76 3.60 19.69 -1.43
CA GLY A 76 4.86 19.36 -0.78
C GLY A 76 5.08 17.84 -0.70
N ALA A 77 4.04 17.08 -0.39
CA ALA A 77 4.09 15.62 -0.34
C ALA A 77 4.39 14.99 -1.71
N VAL A 78 3.82 15.54 -2.79
CA VAL A 78 4.09 15.10 -4.16
C VAL A 78 5.53 15.44 -4.57
N ALA A 79 5.99 16.67 -4.30
CA ALA A 79 7.34 17.10 -4.63
C ALA A 79 8.42 16.31 -3.87
N ALA A 80 8.15 15.93 -2.62
CA ALA A 80 9.04 15.12 -1.79
C ALA A 80 8.89 13.60 -2.00
N TYR A 81 8.02 13.18 -2.93
CA TYR A 81 7.82 11.76 -3.20
C TYR A 81 9.10 11.15 -3.79
N PRO A 82 9.65 10.08 -3.19
CA PRO A 82 10.90 9.51 -3.66
C PRO A 82 10.73 8.95 -5.07
N ALA A 83 11.77 9.08 -5.89
CA ALA A 83 11.82 8.44 -7.19
C ALA A 83 11.46 6.95 -7.04
N ARG A 84 10.50 6.48 -7.84
CA ARG A 84 10.04 5.11 -7.79
C ARG A 84 11.22 4.19 -8.13
N ASN A 85 11.72 3.47 -7.13
CA ASN A 85 12.54 2.30 -7.40
C ASN A 85 11.62 1.29 -8.08
N ALA A 86 11.69 1.19 -9.41
CA ALA A 86 10.78 0.44 -10.28
C ALA A 86 10.77 -1.09 -10.06
N ARG A 87 11.18 -1.57 -8.89
CA ARG A 87 11.06 -2.96 -8.51
C ARG A 87 9.75 -3.14 -7.75
N ALA A 88 8.67 -3.27 -8.52
CA ALA A 88 7.48 -3.94 -8.02
C ALA A 88 7.91 -5.24 -7.32
N PRO A 89 7.32 -5.63 -6.18
CA PRO A 89 7.49 -6.98 -5.68
C PRO A 89 7.05 -7.95 -6.77
N GLN A 90 8.01 -8.54 -7.48
CA GLN A 90 7.72 -9.55 -8.49
C GLN A 90 7.06 -10.73 -7.78
N GLY A 91 5.84 -11.08 -8.20
CA GLY A 91 5.21 -12.35 -7.84
C GLY A 91 3.96 -12.26 -6.98
N VAL A 92 2.98 -11.43 -7.34
CA VAL A 92 1.61 -11.63 -6.86
C VAL A 92 0.61 -11.50 -8.02
N GLU A 93 0.58 -12.50 -8.90
CA GLU A 93 -0.59 -12.80 -9.73
C GLU A 93 -1.76 -13.20 -8.82
N ARG A 94 -2.41 -12.22 -8.17
CA ARG A 94 -3.65 -12.47 -7.43
C ARG A 94 -4.70 -11.50 -7.91
N PRO A 95 -5.93 -11.95 -8.17
CA PRO A 95 -7.05 -11.05 -8.36
C PRO A 95 -7.19 -10.08 -7.17
N ILE A 96 -7.68 -8.86 -7.42
CA ILE A 96 -7.78 -7.81 -6.39
C ILE A 96 -8.80 -8.18 -5.31
N HIS A 97 -9.92 -8.82 -5.66
CA HIS A 97 -10.88 -9.30 -4.68
C HIS A 97 -10.26 -10.27 -3.66
N VAL A 98 -9.21 -11.02 -4.04
CA VAL A 98 -8.46 -11.90 -3.14
C VAL A 98 -7.59 -11.10 -2.16
N ALA A 99 -6.83 -10.09 -2.62
CA ALA A 99 -6.05 -9.26 -1.69
C ALA A 99 -6.92 -8.42 -0.78
N VAL A 100 -8.02 -7.88 -1.30
CA VAL A 100 -8.99 -7.12 -0.48
C VAL A 100 -9.49 -8.03 0.65
N ARG A 101 -9.86 -9.27 0.33
CA ARG A 101 -10.30 -10.24 1.35
C ARG A 101 -9.21 -10.58 2.36
N GLU A 102 -7.96 -10.76 1.93
CA GLU A 102 -6.82 -11.04 2.83
C GLU A 102 -6.47 -9.85 3.73
N ALA A 103 -6.43 -8.63 3.17
CA ALA A 103 -6.16 -7.39 3.89
C ALA A 103 -7.22 -7.12 4.97
N LEU A 104 -8.49 -7.39 4.66
CA LEU A 104 -9.60 -7.28 5.62
C LEU A 104 -9.55 -8.37 6.71
N ARG A 105 -8.96 -9.55 6.42
CA ARG A 105 -8.83 -10.67 7.37
C ARG A 105 -7.56 -10.60 8.23
N GLY A 106 -6.64 -9.67 7.95
CA GLY A 106 -5.38 -9.53 8.70
C GLY A 106 -4.32 -10.60 8.39
N GLU A 107 -4.55 -11.47 7.41
CA GLU A 107 -3.62 -12.53 7.01
C GLU A 107 -2.80 -12.06 5.80
N GLY A 108 -1.78 -11.24 6.07
CA GLY A 108 -0.72 -10.98 5.08
C GLY A 108 0.13 -12.23 4.84
N PRO A 109 0.93 -12.29 3.76
CA PRO A 109 1.74 -13.47 3.45
C PRO A 109 2.69 -13.76 4.59
N THR A 110 2.48 -14.91 5.24
CA THR A 110 3.44 -15.48 6.17
C THR A 110 4.78 -15.61 5.44
N LYS A 111 5.76 -14.80 5.84
CA LYS A 111 7.16 -15.04 5.49
C LYS A 111 7.46 -16.48 5.90
N ARG A 112 7.62 -17.38 4.92
CA ARG A 112 8.38 -18.62 5.13
C ARG A 112 9.81 -18.19 5.47
N ILE A 113 10.08 -18.04 6.77
CA ILE A 113 11.42 -17.89 7.31
C ILE A 113 12.19 -19.11 6.82
N GLY A 114 13.15 -18.87 5.93
CA GLY A 114 14.07 -19.88 5.44
C GLY A 114 14.73 -20.56 6.64
N ARG A 115 14.55 -21.88 6.75
CA ARG A 115 15.36 -22.71 7.65
C ARG A 115 16.83 -22.49 7.28
N ARG A 116 17.59 -21.84 8.18
CA ARG A 116 19.05 -21.78 8.08
C ARG A 116 19.60 -23.21 7.99
N PRO A 117 20.59 -23.51 7.12
CA PRO A 117 21.25 -24.81 7.15
C PRO A 117 21.98 -24.94 8.49
N ARG A 118 21.72 -26.02 9.23
CA ARG A 118 22.45 -26.36 10.46
C ARG A 118 23.94 -26.50 10.13
N ALA A 119 24.77 -25.67 10.77
CA ALA A 119 26.21 -25.78 10.69
C ALA A 119 26.66 -27.21 11.06
N ARG A 120 27.52 -27.79 10.22
CA ARG A 120 28.17 -29.08 10.49
C ARG A 120 29.11 -28.92 11.68
N LEU A 121 28.82 -29.63 12.76
CA LEU A 121 29.74 -29.78 13.89
C LEU A 121 30.90 -30.68 13.44
N ARG A 122 32.07 -30.10 13.12
CA ARG A 122 33.34 -30.83 13.11
C ARG A 122 34.02 -30.58 14.45
N ALA A 123 33.87 -31.52 15.38
CA ALA A 123 34.75 -31.62 16.53
C ALA A 123 35.85 -32.63 16.20
N ARG A 124 37.08 -32.14 16.18
CA ARG A 124 38.32 -32.90 16.12
C ARG A 124 38.49 -33.67 17.43
N ARG A 125 38.83 -34.95 17.36
CA ARG A 125 39.88 -35.59 18.16
C ARG A 125 40.40 -36.78 17.37
#